data_AF-Q7W9H6-F1
#
_entry.id   AF-Q7W9H6-F1
#
_cell.length_a   1.000
_cell.length_b   1.000
_cell.length_c   1.000
_cell.angle_alpha   90.00
_cell.angle_beta   90.00
_cell.angle_gamma   90.00
#
_symmetry.space_group_name_H-M   'P 1'
#
loop_
_entity.id
_entity.type
_entity.pdbx_description
1 polymer ?
#
loop_
_entity_poly.entity_id
_entity_poly.type
_entity_poly.pdbx_seq_one_letter_code
_entity_poly.pdbx_strand_id
1 'polypeptide(L)' 'MRWRSLMWILWPSFLAAGVGSALIFALIDPLDVAIFGQVPTSRTGFYTVSFFVLWLVTALSSTVTAYLMPPGDQDEAPF' A
#
# COMPACT_ATOMS: atom_id res chain seq x y z
N MET A 1 2.25 -17.65 -8.11
CA MET A 1 1.27 -17.23 -7.07
C MET A 1 -0.13 -17.50 -7.59
N ARG A 2 -0.99 -18.19 -6.83
CA ARG A 2 -2.40 -18.40 -7.21
C ARG A 2 -3.14 -17.05 -7.11
N TRP A 3 -4.09 -16.73 -8.01
CA TRP A 3 -4.82 -15.44 -7.99
C TRP A 3 -5.42 -15.09 -6.62
N ARG A 4 -5.79 -16.11 -5.83
CA ARG A 4 -6.31 -15.96 -4.48
C ARG A 4 -5.29 -15.33 -3.50
N SER A 5 -4.00 -15.67 -3.61
CA SER A 5 -2.95 -15.08 -2.77
C SER A 5 -2.69 -13.61 -3.11
N LEU A 6 -2.85 -13.23 -4.37
CA LEU A 6 -2.73 -11.82 -4.78
C LEU A 6 -3.83 -10.96 -4.18
N MET A 7 -5.08 -11.44 -4.13
CA MET A 7 -6.18 -10.73 -3.46
C MET A 7 -5.91 -10.54 -1.96
N TRP A 8 -5.31 -11.54 -1.29
CA TRP A 8 -4.92 -11.46 0.12
C TRP A 8 -3.85 -10.41 0.41
N ILE A 9 -3.08 -10.00 -0.60
CA ILE A 9 -2.03 -8.98 -0.48
C ILE A 9 -2.57 -7.63 -0.93
N LEU A 10 -3.22 -7.57 -2.10
CA LEU A 10 -3.70 -6.34 -2.74
C LEU A 10 -4.81 -5.66 -1.93
N TRP A 11 -5.70 -6.43 -1.30
CA TRP A 11 -6.82 -5.89 -0.54
C TRP A 11 -6.38 -5.16 0.75
N PRO A 12 -5.64 -5.78 1.68
CA PRO A 12 -5.18 -5.08 2.88
C PRO A 12 -4.19 -3.96 2.58
N SER A 13 -3.33 -4.11 1.56
CA SER A 13 -2.42 -3.03 1.14
C SER A 13 -3.18 -1.81 0.61
N PHE A 14 -4.27 -2.01 -0.14
CA PHE A 14 -5.14 -0.94 -0.62
C PHE A 14 -5.77 -0.16 0.53
N LEU A 15 -6.31 -0.86 1.54
CA LEU A 15 -6.88 -0.23 2.74
C LEU A 15 -5.82 0.55 3.52
N ALA A 16 -4.64 -0.04 3.73
CA ALA A 16 -3.52 0.61 4.41
C ALA A 16 -3.08 1.89 3.68
N ALA A 17 -2.98 1.84 2.35
CA ALA A 17 -2.66 3.01 1.54
C ALA A 17 -3.75 4.08 1.58
N GLY A 18 -5.03 3.67 1.58
CA GLY A 18 -6.16 4.56 1.77
C GLY A 18 -6.07 5.34 3.07
N VAL A 19 -5.89 4.65 4.20
CA VAL A 19 -5.73 5.28 5.51
C VAL A 19 -4.47 6.15 5.57
N GLY A 20 -3.32 5.64 5.10
CA GLY A 20 -2.06 6.38 5.10
C GLY A 20 -2.13 7.67 4.27
N SER A 21 -2.72 7.60 3.07
CA SER A 21 -2.92 8.78 2.22
C SER A 21 -3.86 9.80 2.88
N ALA A 22 -4.96 9.35 3.49
CA ALA A 22 -5.88 10.23 4.20
C ALA A 22 -5.21 10.94 5.38
N LEU A 23 -4.39 10.23 6.16
CA LEU A 23 -3.63 10.81 7.27
C LEU A 23 -2.59 11.83 6.79
N ILE A 24 -1.80 11.48 5.78
CA ILE A 24 -0.77 12.36 5.22
C ILE A 24 -1.41 13.64 4.69
N PHE A 25 -2.50 13.53 3.91
CA PHE A 25 -3.15 14.70 3.32
C PHE A 25 -4.04 15.49 4.28
N ALA A 26 -4.46 14.88 5.40
CA ALA A 26 -5.09 15.63 6.48
C ALA A 26 -4.08 16.53 7.23
N LEU A 27 -2.80 16.13 7.26
CA LEU A 27 -1.74 16.84 7.96
C LEU A 27 -0.93 17.78 7.05
N ILE A 28 -0.84 17.48 5.76
CA ILE A 28 0.03 18.16 4.80
C ILE A 28 -0.81 18.62 3.61
N ASP A 29 -0.89 19.94 3.36
CA ASP A 29 -1.52 20.46 2.13
C ASP A 29 -0.61 20.16 0.93
N PRO A 30 -1.08 19.44 -0.10
CA PRO A 30 -0.28 19.13 -1.29
C PRO A 30 0.20 20.37 -2.07
N LEU A 31 -0.44 21.54 -1.92
CA LEU A 31 0.04 22.76 -2.58
C LEU A 31 1.23 23.41 -1.86
N ASP A 32 1.46 23.10 -0.60
CA ASP A 32 2.60 23.61 0.17
C ASP A 32 3.86 22.76 -0.04
N VAL A 33 3.73 21.57 -0.66
CA VAL A 33 4.84 20.67 -0.92
C VAL A 33 5.47 20.98 -2.27
N ALA A 34 6.56 21.75 -2.26
CA ALA A 34 7.40 21.92 -3.44
C ALA A 34 8.25 20.66 -3.68
N ILE A 35 7.99 19.94 -4.75
CA ILE A 35 8.80 18.78 -5.17
C ILE A 35 9.78 19.24 -6.25
N PHE A 36 11.08 19.07 -6.02
CA PHE A 36 12.14 19.56 -6.91
C PHE A 36 12.03 21.07 -7.25
N GLY A 37 11.53 21.87 -6.31
CA GLY A 37 11.32 23.31 -6.51
C GLY A 37 10.12 23.67 -7.40
N GLN A 38 9.30 22.69 -7.78
CA GLN A 38 8.06 22.88 -8.53
C GLN A 38 6.86 22.57 -7.63
N VAL A 39 5.90 23.48 -7.58
CA VAL A 39 4.62 23.23 -6.91
C VAL A 39 3.76 22.37 -7.83
N PRO A 40 3.11 21.30 -7.33
CA PRO A 40 2.24 20.47 -8.15
C PRO A 40 1.12 21.28 -8.81
N THR A 41 1.03 21.24 -10.14
CA THR A 41 -0.01 21.96 -10.91
C THR A 41 -1.42 21.44 -10.63
N SER A 42 -1.57 20.19 -10.16
CA SER A 42 -2.86 19.57 -9.88
C SER A 42 -2.88 18.86 -8.53
N ARG A 43 -3.73 19.34 -7.61
CA ARG A 43 -4.02 18.70 -6.32
C ARG A 43 -4.47 17.25 -6.51
N THR A 44 -5.40 17.03 -7.45
CA THR A 44 -5.93 15.69 -7.75
C THR A 44 -4.85 14.75 -8.24
N GLY A 45 -3.97 15.21 -9.14
CA GLY A 45 -2.86 14.39 -9.63
C GLY A 45 -1.91 13.96 -8.51
N PHE A 46 -1.60 14.87 -7.59
CA PHE A 46 -0.75 14.59 -6.43
C PHE A 46 -1.37 13.53 -5.51
N TYR A 47 -2.67 13.65 -5.22
CA TYR A 47 -3.40 12.68 -4.39
C TYR A 47 -3.36 11.28 -5.00
N THR A 48 -3.66 11.18 -6.29
CA THR A 48 -3.67 9.91 -7.00
C THR A 48 -2.27 9.27 -7.02
N VAL A 49 -1.24 10.04 -7.39
CA VAL A 49 0.13 9.51 -7.46
C VAL A 49 0.60 9.02 -6.10
N SER A 50 0.41 9.80 -5.04
CA SER A 50 0.87 9.38 -3.70
C SER A 50 0.11 8.17 -3.20
N PHE A 51 -1.20 8.07 -3.48
CA PHE A 51 -1.98 6.88 -3.16
C PHE A 51 -1.40 5.63 -3.84
N PHE A 52 -1.12 5.69 -5.14
CA PHE A 52 -0.53 4.57 -5.87
C PHE A 52 0.87 4.21 -5.38
N VAL A 53 1.70 5.20 -5.04
CA VAL A 53 3.02 4.96 -4.46
C VAL A 53 2.91 4.26 -3.11
N LEU A 54 2.06 4.78 -2.21
CA LEU A 54 1.81 4.15 -0.91
C LEU A 54 1.27 2.73 -1.07
N TRP A 55 0.33 2.54 -1.99
CA TRP A 55 -0.24 1.22 -2.27
C TRP A 55 0.78 0.23 -2.81
N LEU A 56 1.65 0.64 -3.72
CA LEU A 56 2.73 -0.21 -4.21
C LEU A 56 3.71 -0.57 -3.10
N VAL A 57 4.08 0.39 -2.24
CA VAL A 57 4.99 0.14 -1.11
C VAL A 57 4.36 -0.84 -0.10
N THR A 58 3.09 -0.66 0.27
CA THR A 58 2.40 -1.56 1.20
C THR A 58 2.12 -2.93 0.59
N ALA A 59 1.86 -3.00 -0.71
CA ALA A 59 1.72 -4.26 -1.45
C ALA A 59 3.06 -5.00 -1.49
N LEU A 60 4.16 -4.32 -1.79
CA LEU A 60 5.51 -4.90 -1.77
C LEU A 60 5.88 -5.41 -0.38
N SER A 61 5.64 -4.62 0.67
CA SER A 61 5.84 -5.06 2.06
C SER A 61 5.05 -6.34 2.36
N SER A 62 3.77 -6.37 2.01
CA SER A 62 2.92 -7.55 2.18
C SER A 62 3.39 -8.75 1.35
N THR A 63 3.89 -8.56 0.13
CA THR A 63 4.47 -9.65 -0.68
C THR A 63 5.72 -10.24 -0.04
N VAL A 64 6.58 -9.40 0.53
CA VAL A 64 7.79 -9.86 1.24
C VAL A 64 7.39 -10.65 2.48
N THR A 65 6.43 -10.16 3.26
CA THR A 65 5.88 -10.90 4.41
C THR A 65 5.31 -12.24 4.00
N ALA A 66 4.52 -12.30 2.92
CA ALA A 66 3.95 -13.54 2.41
C ALA A 66 5.01 -14.51 1.86
N TYR A 67 6.12 -13.99 1.31
CA TYR A 67 7.23 -14.79 0.84
C TYR A 67 8.07 -15.39 1.98
N LEU A 68 8.21 -14.65 3.08
CA LEU A 68 8.93 -15.10 4.28
C LEU A 68 8.09 -15.99 5.20
N MET A 69 6.76 -16.00 5.02
CA MET A 69 5.86 -16.81 5.84
C MET A 69 6.19 -18.30 5.63
N PRO A 70 6.51 -19.04 6.71
CA PRO A 70 6.72 -20.49 6.61
C PRO A 70 5.48 -21.18 6.02
N PRO A 71 5.64 -22.30 5.30
CA PRO A 71 4.50 -23.15 4.97
C PRO A 71 3.73 -23.42 6.26
N GLY A 72 2.46 -23.04 6.30
CA GLY A 72 1.62 -23.34 7.46
C GLY A 72 1.58 -24.85 7.63
N ASP A 73 2.01 -25.33 8.79
CA ASP A 73 1.84 -26.71 9.23
C ASP A 73 0.35 -27.04 9.17
N GLN A 74 -0.09 -27.61 8.04
CA GLN A 74 -1.45 -28.07 7.81
C GLN A 74 -1.53 -29.60 7.85
N ASP A 75 -0.46 -30.27 8.27
CA ASP A 75 -0.36 -31.73 8.28
C ASP A 75 -0.49 -32.37 9.67
N GLU A 76 -0.70 -31.60 10.74
CA GLU A 76 -1.05 -32.16 12.07
C GLU A 76 -2.48 -31.78 12.50
N ALA A 77 -3.45 -32.45 11.89
CA ALA A 77 -4.66 -32.81 12.61
C ALA A 77 -4.77 -34.35 12.64
N PRO A 78 -4.07 -35.02 13.57
CA PRO A 78 -4.58 -36.30 14.05
C PRO A 78 -5.83 -35.99 14.89
N PHE A 79 -6.86 -36.83 14.71
CA PHE A 79 -8.16 -36.88 15.41
C PHE A 79 -9.32 -36.18 14.68
#